data_AF-A0A1A2DJ52-F1
#
_entry.id   AF-A0A1A2DJ52-F1
#
_cell.length_a   1.000
_cell.length_b   1.000
_cell.length_c   1.000
_cell.angle_alpha   90.00
_cell.angle_beta   90.00
_cell.angle_gamma   90.00
#
_symmetry.space_group_name_H-M   'P 1'
#
loop_
_entity.id
_entity.type
_entity.pdbx_description
1 polymer ?
#
loop_
_entity_poly.entity_id
_entity_poly.type
_entity_poly.pdbx_seq_one_letter_code
_entity_poly.pdbx_strand_id
1 'polypeptide(L)'
;MRTKKKVDFKRLAAALTDYPFAYLITVDDDYRVHTVTVEPTLRDLPDSADGSAALIDVGLIGGRTRANLAQRRDVTLLWPPPEPGGYSLIVDGHAEVSDEGADSVRCGVVPTRALLHREADSPSAAKGCLHDCVVFSEPA
;
A
#
# COMPACT_ATOMS: atom_id res chain seq x y z
N MET A 1 -7.19 17.40 15.50
CA MET A 1 -7.11 16.13 14.74
C MET A 1 -7.25 16.48 13.26
N ARG A 2 -6.24 16.27 12.40
CA ARG A 2 -6.38 16.51 10.95
C ARG A 2 -7.38 15.49 10.41
N THR A 3 -8.41 15.94 9.70
CA THR A 3 -9.35 15.05 8.99
C THR A 3 -8.53 14.11 8.10
N LYS A 4 -8.70 12.80 8.28
CA LYS A 4 -8.04 11.79 7.45
C LYS A 4 -8.62 11.92 6.05
N LYS A 5 -7.82 12.42 5.09
CA LYS A 5 -8.25 12.50 3.69
C LYS A 5 -8.38 11.10 3.12
N LYS A 6 -9.41 10.87 2.33
CA LYS A 6 -9.62 9.61 1.60
C LYS A 6 -8.57 9.44 0.52
N VAL A 7 -8.22 8.19 0.23
CA VAL A 7 -7.29 7.86 -0.85
C VAL A 7 -7.98 8.08 -2.19
N ASP A 8 -7.29 8.72 -3.13
CA ASP A 8 -7.77 8.84 -4.51
C ASP A 8 -7.46 7.54 -5.26
N PHE A 9 -8.43 6.63 -5.30
CA PHE A 9 -8.27 5.31 -5.93
C PHE A 9 -8.10 5.38 -7.45
N LYS A 10 -8.62 6.41 -8.11
CA LYS A 10 -8.43 6.60 -9.56
C LYS A 10 -6.97 6.94 -9.88
N ARG A 11 -6.37 7.84 -9.10
CA ARG A 11 -4.94 8.16 -9.22
C ARG A 11 -4.06 6.98 -8.84
N LEU A 12 -4.45 6.21 -7.82
CA LEU A 12 -3.74 4.99 -7.46
C LEU A 12 -3.76 3.96 -8.58
N ALA A 13 -4.93 3.67 -9.16
CA ALA A 13 -5.09 2.76 -10.29
C ALA A 13 -4.22 3.18 -11.48
N ALA A 14 -4.24 4.48 -11.82
CA ALA A 14 -3.45 5.03 -12.90
C ALA A 14 -1.93 4.92 -12.63
N ALA A 15 -1.48 5.11 -11.38
CA ALA A 15 -0.07 4.96 -11.06
C ALA A 15 0.39 3.51 -11.13
N LEU A 16 -0.42 2.56 -10.65
CA LEU A 16 -0.06 1.13 -10.56
C LEU A 16 0.29 0.49 -11.91
N THR A 17 -0.11 1.08 -13.04
CA THR A 17 0.27 0.58 -14.38
C THR A 17 1.78 0.57 -14.61
N ASP A 18 2.51 1.44 -13.90
CA ASP A 18 3.95 1.61 -14.06
C ASP A 18 4.77 0.79 -13.03
N TYR A 19 4.10 0.07 -12.12
CA TYR A 19 4.75 -0.63 -11.00
C TYR A 19 4.38 -2.13 -10.97
N PRO A 20 5.21 -3.02 -11.54
CA PRO A 20 4.84 -4.41 -11.77
C PRO A 20 4.84 -5.30 -10.52
N PHE A 21 5.60 -4.95 -9.48
CA PHE A 21 5.66 -5.72 -8.24
C PHE A 21 5.83 -4.80 -7.03
N ALA A 22 5.45 -5.30 -5.86
CA ALA A 22 5.64 -4.63 -4.58
C ALA A 22 6.36 -5.53 -3.58
N TYR A 23 6.85 -4.90 -2.52
CA TYR A 23 7.20 -5.56 -1.28
C TYR A 23 6.05 -5.39 -0.29
N LEU A 24 5.46 -6.50 0.17
CA LEU A 24 4.59 -6.52 1.34
C LEU A 24 5.45 -6.54 2.59
N ILE A 25 5.29 -5.51 3.40
CA ILE A 25 6.00 -5.30 4.65
C ILE A 25 5.00 -5.53 5.79
N THR A 26 5.27 -6.56 6.59
CA THR A 26 4.52 -6.87 7.81
C THR A 26 5.45 -6.80 9.01
N VAL A 27 4.89 -6.76 10.21
CA VAL A 27 5.66 -6.68 11.45
C VAL A 27 5.17 -7.76 12.40
N ASP A 28 6.11 -8.43 13.07
CA ASP A 28 5.79 -9.40 14.13
C ASP A 28 5.55 -8.70 15.48
N ASP A 29 5.30 -9.48 16.54
CA ASP A 29 5.03 -8.93 17.86
C ASP A 29 6.25 -8.35 18.57
N ASP A 30 7.45 -8.73 18.13
CA ASP A 30 8.72 -8.18 18.60
C ASP A 30 9.13 -6.93 17.81
N TYR A 31 8.23 -6.39 16.98
CA TYR A 31 8.45 -5.24 16.11
C TYR A 31 9.54 -5.46 15.04
N ARG A 32 9.79 -6.72 14.65
CA ARG A 32 10.69 -7.06 13.55
C ARG A 32 9.93 -7.09 12.24
N VAL A 33 10.53 -6.48 11.22
CA VAL A 33 9.96 -6.41 9.88
C VAL A 33 10.16 -7.74 9.15
N HIS A 34 9.11 -8.19 8.49
CA HIS A 34 9.15 -9.26 7.50
C HIS A 34 8.69 -8.72 6.14
N THR A 35 9.56 -8.88 5.14
CA THR A 35 9.36 -8.36 3.78
C THR A 35 9.30 -9.50 2.78
N VAL A 36 8.28 -9.50 1.91
CA VAL A 36 8.13 -10.47 0.81
C VAL A 36 7.74 -9.76 -0.48
N THR A 37 8.22 -10.26 -1.62
CA THR A 37 7.81 -9.77 -2.94
C THR A 37 6.42 -10.29 -3.30
N VAL A 38 5.57 -9.43 -3.86
CA VAL A 38 4.20 -9.72 -4.28
C VAL A 38 3.89 -9.00 -5.60
N GLU A 39 2.89 -9.49 -6.35
CA GLU A 39 2.39 -8.86 -7.60
C GLU A 39 0.93 -8.43 -7.41
N PRO A 40 0.69 -7.39 -6.60
CA PRO A 40 -0.66 -7.06 -6.17
C PRO A 40 -1.44 -6.34 -7.28
N THR A 41 -2.74 -6.57 -7.33
CA THR A 41 -3.66 -5.90 -8.28
C THR A 41 -4.70 -5.08 -7.54
N LEU A 42 -5.07 -3.91 -8.06
CA LEU A 42 -6.16 -3.12 -7.49
C LEU A 42 -7.50 -3.66 -7.99
N ARG A 43 -8.42 -3.93 -7.07
CA ARG A 43 -9.80 -4.31 -7.35
C ARG A 43 -10.74 -3.24 -6.78
N ASP A 44 -11.65 -2.76 -7.62
CA ASP A 44 -12.73 -1.90 -7.13
C ASP A 44 -13.66 -2.72 -6.23
N LEU A 45 -14.07 -2.12 -5.12
CA LEU A 45 -15.13 -2.64 -4.27
C LEU A 45 -16.43 -1.87 -4.56
N PRO A 46 -17.60 -2.44 -4.24
CA PRO A 46 -18.84 -1.69 -4.28
C PRO A 46 -18.73 -0.41 -3.46
N ASP A 47 -19.29 0.69 -3.97
CA ASP A 47 -19.38 1.93 -3.22
C ASP A 47 -20.08 1.67 -1.87
N SER A 48 -19.51 2.22 -0.82
CA SER A 48 -20.07 2.18 0.53
C SER A 48 -20.75 3.51 0.87
N ALA A 49 -21.44 3.59 2.02
CA ALA A 49 -21.92 4.87 2.54
C ALA A 49 -20.78 5.90 2.73
N ASP A 50 -19.55 5.42 2.91
CA ASP A 50 -18.35 6.23 3.04
C ASP A 50 -17.66 6.51 1.69
N GLY A 51 -18.32 6.26 0.56
CA GLY A 51 -17.82 6.51 -0.79
C GLY A 51 -17.14 5.30 -1.43
N SER A 52 -16.40 5.55 -2.50
CA SER A 52 -15.69 4.52 -3.25
C SER A 52 -14.64 3.84 -2.40
N ALA A 53 -14.51 2.53 -2.59
CA ALA A 53 -13.57 1.68 -1.89
C ALA A 53 -12.83 0.82 -2.92
N ALA A 54 -11.58 0.48 -2.60
CA ALA A 54 -10.80 -0.45 -3.39
C ALA A 54 -9.99 -1.36 -2.46
N LEU A 55 -9.70 -2.55 -2.96
CA LEU A 55 -8.88 -3.56 -2.30
C LEU A 55 -7.66 -3.81 -3.17
N ILE A 56 -6.47 -3.71 -2.60
CA ILE A 56 -5.26 -4.21 -3.24
C ILE A 56 -5.17 -5.70 -2.94
N ASP A 57 -5.47 -6.52 -3.94
CA ASP A 57 -5.38 -7.97 -3.85
C ASP A 57 -3.93 -8.41 -3.94
N VAL A 58 -3.38 -8.87 -2.81
CA VAL A 58 -2.02 -9.40 -2.72
C VAL A 58 -1.97 -10.85 -3.19
N GLY A 59 -3.10 -11.55 -3.18
CA GLY A 59 -3.16 -12.98 -3.48
C GLY A 59 -2.80 -13.86 -2.28
N LEU A 60 -2.23 -15.04 -2.55
CA LEU A 60 -1.90 -16.01 -1.52
C LEU A 60 -0.68 -15.57 -0.70
N ILE A 61 -0.73 -15.80 0.62
CA ILE A 61 0.35 -15.44 1.54
C ILE A 61 0.96 -16.65 2.24
N GLY A 62 2.25 -16.55 2.56
CA GLY A 62 2.97 -17.57 3.33
C GLY A 62 2.66 -17.54 4.82
N GLY A 63 3.01 -18.62 5.53
CA GLY A 63 2.69 -18.81 6.95
C GLY A 63 3.23 -17.72 7.87
N ARG A 64 4.42 -17.16 7.60
CA ARG A 64 4.99 -16.05 8.40
C ARG A 64 4.15 -14.78 8.27
N THR A 65 3.82 -14.38 7.04
CA THR A 65 2.93 -13.25 6.76
C THR A 65 1.58 -13.47 7.45
N ARG A 66 0.96 -14.66 7.29
CA ARG A 66 -0.31 -15.00 7.96
C ARG A 66 -0.21 -14.85 9.48
N ALA A 67 0.84 -15.37 10.10
CA ALA A 67 1.04 -15.29 11.54
C ALA A 67 1.15 -13.84 12.02
N ASN A 68 1.91 -13.01 11.31
CA ASN A 68 2.03 -11.58 11.62
C ASN A 68 0.66 -10.87 11.50
N LEU A 69 -0.08 -11.12 10.41
CA LEU A 69 -1.36 -10.47 10.14
C LEU A 69 -2.47 -10.87 11.12
N ALA A 70 -2.38 -12.06 11.73
CA ALA A 70 -3.31 -12.50 12.77
C ALA A 70 -3.24 -11.61 14.03
N GLN A 71 -2.10 -10.96 14.27
CA GLN A 71 -1.90 -10.06 15.42
C GLN A 71 -1.91 -8.59 15.00
N ARG A 72 -1.42 -8.28 13.80
CA ARG A 72 -1.18 -6.91 13.32
C ARG A 72 -1.61 -6.77 11.87
N ARG A 73 -2.79 -6.18 11.67
CA ARG A 73 -3.36 -5.98 10.33
C ARG A 73 -2.71 -4.84 9.55
N ASP A 74 -1.99 -3.92 10.21
CA ASP A 74 -1.43 -2.75 9.55
C ASP A 74 -0.19 -3.14 8.75
N VAL A 75 -0.19 -2.79 7.47
CA VAL A 75 0.87 -3.17 6.52
C VAL A 75 1.27 -2.00 5.64
N THR A 76 2.46 -2.10 5.08
CA THR A 76 2.92 -1.23 3.99
C THR A 76 3.19 -2.10 2.76
N LEU A 77 2.67 -1.68 1.62
CA LEU A 77 3.09 -2.13 0.30
C LEU A 77 4.01 -1.06 -0.29
N LEU A 78 5.20 -1.48 -0.71
CA LEU A 78 6.19 -0.61 -1.34
C LEU A 78 6.51 -1.14 -2.73
N TRP A 79 6.14 -0.39 -3.76
CA TRP A 79 6.64 -0.65 -5.10
C TRP A 79 7.92 0.18 -5.28
N PRO A 80 9.06 -0.46 -5.61
CA PRO A 80 10.30 0.26 -5.86
C PRO A 80 10.16 1.13 -7.12
N PRO A 81 11.05 2.12 -7.31
CA PRO A 81 10.98 2.95 -8.50
C PRO A 81 11.32 2.13 -9.74
N PRO A 82 10.64 2.35 -10.89
CA PRO A 82 10.93 1.61 -12.12
C PRO A 82 12.34 1.89 -12.65
N GLU A 83 12.87 3.07 -12.35
CA GLU A 83 14.19 3.54 -12.77
C GLU A 83 14.93 4.20 -11.60
N PRO A 84 16.27 4.21 -11.57
CA PRO A 84 17.06 4.90 -10.56
C PRO A 84 16.67 6.38 -10.43
N GLY A 85 16.45 6.85 -9.19
CA GLY A 85 16.00 8.22 -8.91
C GLY A 85 14.51 8.48 -9.16
N GLY A 86 13.77 7.48 -9.66
CA GLY A 86 12.32 7.55 -9.83
C GLY A 86 11.55 7.55 -8.50
N TYR A 87 10.23 7.69 -8.61
CA TYR A 87 9.34 7.56 -7.47
C TYR A 87 9.14 6.11 -7.07
N SER A 88 9.24 5.82 -5.77
CA SER A 88 8.59 4.64 -5.19
C SER A 88 7.12 4.94 -4.95
N LEU A 89 6.24 3.97 -5.18
CA LEU A 89 4.85 4.05 -4.72
C LEU A 89 4.77 3.37 -3.35
N ILE A 90 4.19 4.05 -2.37
CA ILE A 90 4.01 3.53 -1.01
C ILE A 90 2.52 3.58 -0.68
N VAL A 91 1.98 2.44 -0.28
CA VAL A 91 0.60 2.31 0.20
C VAL A 91 0.61 1.72 1.59
N ASP A 92 0.07 2.46 2.57
CA ASP A 92 -0.22 1.92 3.89
C ASP A 92 -1.68 1.48 3.94
N GLY A 93 -1.97 0.35 4.57
CA GLY A 93 -3.33 -0.17 4.60
C GLY A 93 -3.58 -1.16 5.71
N HIS A 94 -4.85 -1.58 5.80
CA HIS A 94 -5.27 -2.66 6.67
C HIS A 94 -5.41 -3.93 5.84
N ALA A 95 -4.70 -4.99 6.22
CA ALA A 95 -4.82 -6.29 5.61
C ALA A 95 -6.13 -6.98 6.06
N GLU A 96 -6.83 -7.56 5.11
CA GLU A 96 -7.98 -8.42 5.27
C GLU A 96 -7.60 -9.81 4.76
N VAL A 97 -7.77 -10.80 5.63
CA VAL A 97 -7.29 -12.16 5.40
C VAL A 97 -8.50 -13.08 5.30
N SER A 98 -8.56 -13.90 4.24
CA SER A 98 -9.65 -14.84 4.00
C SER A 98 -9.10 -16.24 3.71
N ASP A 99 -9.70 -17.26 4.29
CA ASP A 99 -9.33 -18.66 4.01
C ASP A 99 -9.72 -19.05 2.57
N GLU A 100 -8.77 -19.64 1.84
CA GLU A 100 -8.94 -20.13 0.47
C GLU A 100 -8.58 -21.64 0.46
N GLY A 101 -9.46 -22.47 1.00
CA GLY A 101 -9.23 -23.92 1.14
C GLY A 101 -8.47 -24.32 2.40
N ALA A 102 -7.98 -25.56 2.44
CA ALA A 102 -7.49 -26.18 3.69
C ALA A 102 -6.23 -25.53 4.28
N ASP A 103 -5.29 -25.09 3.42
CA ASP A 103 -3.98 -24.60 3.84
C ASP A 103 -3.56 -23.28 3.19
N SER A 104 -4.41 -22.69 2.33
CA SER A 104 -4.09 -21.47 1.61
C SER A 104 -4.95 -20.31 2.09
N VAL A 105 -4.33 -19.14 2.18
CA VAL A 105 -4.94 -17.94 2.72
C VAL A 105 -4.65 -16.80 1.79
N ARG A 106 -5.70 -16.05 1.43
CA ARG A 106 -5.62 -14.88 0.59
C ARG A 106 -5.56 -13.62 1.43
N CYS A 107 -4.78 -12.65 0.98
CA CYS A 107 -4.66 -11.33 1.59
C CYS A 107 -5.12 -10.25 0.61
N GLY A 108 -6.03 -9.40 1.06
CA GLY A 108 -6.32 -8.10 0.46
C GLY A 108 -5.86 -6.98 1.39
N VAL A 109 -5.56 -5.81 0.85
CA VAL A 109 -5.17 -4.63 1.64
C VAL A 109 -6.08 -3.47 1.29
N VAL A 110 -6.81 -2.95 2.27
CA VAL A 110 -7.63 -1.74 2.14
C VAL A 110 -6.71 -0.53 2.33
N PRO A 111 -6.46 0.29 1.28
CA PRO A 111 -5.53 1.40 1.38
C PRO A 111 -6.07 2.49 2.30
N THR A 112 -5.21 2.96 3.19
CA THR A 112 -5.50 4.06 4.12
C THR A 112 -4.70 5.32 3.81
N ARG A 113 -3.60 5.15 3.05
CA ARG A 113 -2.74 6.20 2.54
C ARG A 113 -2.03 5.67 1.30
N ALA A 114 -1.91 6.52 0.27
CA ALA A 114 -1.10 6.23 -0.90
C ALA A 114 -0.30 7.48 -1.29
N LEU A 115 0.98 7.30 -1.64
CA LEU A 115 1.83 8.39 -2.09
C LEU A 115 2.97 7.91 -2.97
N LEU A 116 3.43 8.79 -3.85
CA LEU A 116 4.72 8.67 -4.51
C LEU A 116 5.79 9.34 -3.64
N HIS A 117 6.94 8.69 -3.51
CA HIS A 117 8.08 9.17 -2.73
C HIS A 117 9.39 9.04 -3.51
N ARG A 118 10.20 10.10 -3.52
CA ARG A 118 11.60 10.06 -3.96
C ARG A 118 12.43 11.09 -3.21
N GLU A 119 13.75 11.01 -3.35
CA GLU A 119 14.63 12.12 -2.95
C GLU A 119 14.32 13.36 -3.78
N ALA A 120 14.38 14.53 -3.15
CA ALA A 120 14.14 15.77 -3.86
C ALA A 120 15.37 16.16 -4.68
N ASP A 121 15.16 16.49 -5.95
CA ASP A 121 16.22 17.02 -6.83
C ASP A 121 16.82 18.34 -6.28
N SER A 122 16.06 19.06 -5.44
CA SER A 122 16.50 20.25 -4.70
C SER A 122 15.57 20.56 -3.51
N PRO A 123 16.02 21.35 -2.51
CA PRO A 123 15.18 21.77 -1.38
C PRO A 123 13.93 22.57 -1.79
N SER A 124 13.99 23.32 -2.89
CA SER A 124 12.86 24.07 -3.43
C SER A 124 11.81 23.15 -4.05
N ALA A 125 12.23 22.06 -4.71
CA ALA A 125 11.32 21.05 -5.27
C ALA A 125 10.49 20.34 -4.17
N ALA A 126 11.06 20.17 -2.98
CA ALA A 126 10.39 19.53 -1.85
C ALA A 126 9.64 20.51 -0.92
N LYS A 127 9.35 21.74 -1.36
CA LYS A 127 8.63 22.75 -0.56
C LYS A 127 9.23 22.96 0.84
N GLY A 128 10.56 22.88 0.94
CA GLY A 128 11.29 22.98 2.22
C GLY A 128 11.57 21.66 2.94
N CYS A 129 11.22 20.50 2.36
CA CYS A 129 11.61 19.18 2.84
C CYS A 129 12.83 18.62 2.06
N LEU A 130 13.37 17.49 2.49
CA LEU A 130 14.44 16.75 1.77
C LEU A 130 13.89 15.75 0.72
N HIS A 131 12.59 15.51 0.72
CA HIS A 131 11.95 14.48 -0.10
C HIS A 131 10.77 15.06 -0.90
N ASP A 132 10.64 14.60 -2.14
CA ASP A 132 9.52 14.93 -3.01
C ASP A 132 8.40 13.89 -2.82
N CYS A 133 7.24 14.36 -2.36
CA CYS A 133 6.12 13.50 -1.97
C CYS A 133 4.84 13.97 -2.66
N VAL A 134 4.22 13.06 -3.43
CA VAL A 134 2.93 13.31 -4.07
C VAL A 134 1.88 12.39 -3.44
N VAL A 135 1.02 12.97 -2.61
CA VAL A 135 -0.05 12.22 -1.92
C VAL A 135 -1.25 12.03 -2.85
N PHE A 136 -1.77 10.80 -2.91
CA PHE A 136 -3.00 10.45 -3.60
C PHE A 136 -4.17 10.57 -2.64
N SER A 137 -4.66 11.79 -2.46
CA SER A 137 -5.82 12.07 -1.62
C SER A 137 -6.90 12.79 -2.39
N GLU A 138 -8.15 12.42 -2.17
CA GLU A 138 -9.30 13.17 -2.66
C GLU A 138 -9.27 14.62 -2.12
N PRO A 139 -9.81 15.58 -2.89
CA PRO A 139 -10.07 16.92 -2.36
C PRO A 139 -11.01 16.85 -1.15
N ALA A 140 -10.84 17.79 -0.23
CA ALA A 140 -11.65 17.87 0.99
C ALA A 140 -13.06 18.38 0.69
#